data_AF-A0A7C3AY01-F1
#
_entry.id   AF-A0A7C3AY01-F1
#
_cell.length_a   1.000
_cell.length_b   1.000
_cell.length_c   1.000
_cell.angle_alpha   90.00
_cell.angle_beta   90.00
_cell.angle_gamma   90.00
#
_symmetry.space_group_name_H-M   'P 1'
#
loop_
_entity.id
_entity.type
_entity.pdbx_description
1 polymer ?
#
loop_
_entity_poly.entity_id
_entity_poly.type
_entity_poly.pdbx_seq_one_letter_code
_entity_poly.pdbx_strand_id
1 'polypeptide(L)'
;MSVTIKEINADQLALYDGIPSWFEVKSMFRVEVIAAGLGGFRLVEEEVVEPFIRDYNSHHEDNPTRWVSHFDVSRWGIFLATDDEG
;
A
#
# COMPACT_ATOMS: atom_id res chain seq x y z
N MET A 1 12.06 17.15 -12.61
CA MET A 1 11.97 15.77 -12.10
C MET A 1 11.10 15.01 -13.07
N SER A 2 11.73 14.18 -13.89
CA SER A 2 11.06 13.26 -14.81
C SER A 2 10.94 11.90 -14.13
N VAL A 3 9.83 11.21 -14.41
CA VAL A 3 9.52 9.90 -13.84
C VAL A 3 9.36 8.93 -15.00
N THR A 4 10.02 7.79 -14.87
CA THR A 4 9.88 6.68 -15.81
C THR A 4 9.11 5.55 -15.14
N ILE A 5 8.08 5.05 -15.82
CA ILE A 5 7.29 3.90 -15.36
C ILE A 5 7.67 2.69 -16.21
N LYS A 6 8.08 1.60 -15.58
CA LYS A 6 8.42 0.34 -16.24
C LYS A 6 7.62 -0.80 -15.62
N GLU A 7 7.19 -1.73 -16.46
CA GLU A 7 6.73 -3.02 -15.97
C GLU A 7 7.92 -3.82 -15.42
N ILE A 8 7.73 -4.45 -14.26
CA ILE A 8 8.68 -5.33 -13.61
C ILE A 8 8.06 -6.70 -13.37
N ASN A 9 8.89 -7.73 -13.33
CA ASN A 9 8.44 -9.09 -13.05
C ASN A 9 8.76 -9.51 -11.60
N ALA A 10 8.31 -10.71 -11.22
CA ALA A 10 8.47 -11.24 -9.86
C ALA A 10 9.94 -11.31 -9.38
N ASP A 11 10.88 -11.53 -10.30
CA ASP A 11 12.33 -11.55 -10.03
C ASP A 11 12.90 -10.17 -9.66
N GLN A 12 12.14 -9.10 -9.92
CA GLN A 12 12.52 -7.72 -9.65
C GLN A 12 11.78 -7.11 -8.44
N LEU A 13 10.96 -7.89 -7.72
CA LEU A 13 10.19 -7.42 -6.57
C LEU A 13 11.05 -6.84 -5.44
N ALA A 14 12.32 -7.25 -5.34
CA ALA A 14 13.27 -6.67 -4.39
C ALA A 14 13.50 -5.16 -4.61
N LEU A 15 13.39 -4.68 -5.85
CA LEU A 15 13.49 -3.24 -6.15
C LEU A 15 12.29 -2.48 -5.57
N TYR A 16 11.09 -3.04 -5.70
CA TYR A 16 9.87 -2.45 -5.13
C TYR A 16 9.91 -2.50 -3.60
N ASP A 17 10.27 -3.66 -3.03
CA ASP A 17 10.35 -3.89 -1.58
C ASP A 17 11.37 -2.97 -0.87
N GLY A 18 12.36 -2.47 -1.61
CA GLY A 18 13.30 -1.47 -1.10
C GLY A 18 12.69 -0.08 -0.88
N ILE A 19 11.50 0.20 -1.42
CA ILE A 19 10.83 1.49 -1.26
C ILE A 19 10.12 1.53 0.10
N PRO A 20 10.48 2.44 1.02
CA PRO A 20 9.84 2.52 2.31
C PRO A 20 8.34 2.86 2.19
N SER A 21 7.50 1.94 2.65
CA SER A 21 6.05 2.15 2.77
C SER A 21 5.66 2.50 4.21
N TRP A 22 5.84 3.76 4.57
CA TRP A 22 5.36 4.29 5.85
C TRP A 22 4.88 5.72 5.67
N PHE A 23 3.91 6.13 6.48
CA PHE A 23 3.40 7.49 6.47
C PHE A 23 2.79 7.88 7.81
N GLU A 24 2.75 9.19 8.07
CA GLU A 24 2.06 9.75 9.21
C GLU A 24 0.56 9.82 8.95
N VAL A 25 -0.23 9.23 9.84
CA VAL A 25 -1.69 9.27 9.81
C VAL A 25 -2.17 10.40 10.70
N LYS A 26 -2.90 11.36 10.11
CA LYS A 26 -3.50 12.51 10.81
C LYS A 26 -5.03 12.45 10.88
N SER A 27 -5.64 11.73 9.94
CA SER A 27 -7.08 11.46 9.91
C SER A 27 -7.32 10.02 9.48
N MET A 28 -8.49 9.49 9.84
CA MET A 28 -8.95 8.20 9.39
C MET A 28 -10.44 8.25 9.01
N PHE A 29 -10.87 7.32 8.16
CA PHE A 29 -12.30 7.15 7.86
C PHE A 29 -12.94 6.21 8.87
N ARG A 30 -13.80 6.74 9.74
CA ARG A 30 -14.69 5.94 10.57
C ARG A 30 -15.84 5.41 9.74
N VAL A 31 -16.11 4.12 9.89
CA VAL A 31 -17.22 3.45 9.21
C VAL A 31 -18.51 3.62 10.02
N GLU A 32 -19.50 4.28 9.43
CA GLU A 32 -20.86 4.34 9.94
C GLU A 32 -21.74 3.30 9.25
N VAL A 33 -22.29 2.38 10.04
CA VAL A 33 -23.22 1.35 9.55
C VAL A 33 -24.64 1.93 9.56
N ILE A 34 -25.24 2.10 8.38
CA ILE A 34 -26.58 2.69 8.25
C ILE A 34 -27.63 1.57 8.29
N ALA A 35 -28.64 1.72 9.15
CA ALA A 35 -29.75 0.76 9.28
C ALA A 35 -29.26 -0.70 9.40
N ALA A 36 -28.31 -0.95 10.31
CA ALA A 36 -27.68 -2.26 10.51
C ALA A 36 -27.08 -2.89 9.23
N GLY A 37 -26.66 -2.05 8.28
CA GLY A 37 -26.03 -2.44 7.02
C GLY A 37 -27.01 -2.49 5.84
N LEU A 38 -28.32 -2.47 6.08
CA LEU A 38 -29.32 -2.44 5.02
C LEU A 38 -29.33 -1.09 4.27
N GLY A 39 -28.88 -0.02 4.92
CA GLY A 39 -28.66 1.29 4.30
C GLY A 39 -27.24 1.48 3.77
N GLY A 40 -26.40 0.44 3.81
CA GLY A 40 -25.00 0.50 3.44
C GLY A 40 -24.09 1.09 4.52
N PHE A 41 -22.90 1.51 4.09
CA PHE A 41 -21.87 2.09 4.94
C PHE A 41 -21.55 3.50 4.47
N ARG A 42 -21.36 4.42 5.42
CA ARG A 42 -20.82 5.75 5.16
C ARG A 42 -19.42 5.82 5.76
N LEU A 43 -18.49 6.39 4.99
CA LEU A 43 -17.15 6.71 5.48
C LEU A 43 -17.16 8.18 5.90
N VAL A 44 -16.82 8.45 7.16
CA VAL A 44 -16.70 9.80 7.70
C VAL A 44 -15.25 10.01 8.10
N GLU A 45 -14.60 10.98 7.48
CA GLU A 45 -13.23 11.35 7.86
C GLU A 45 -13.24 12.05 9.23
N GLU A 46 -12.34 11.63 10.11
CA GLU A 46 -12.13 12.25 11.43
C GLU A 46 -10.64 12.35 11.74
N GLU A 47 -10.23 13.44 12.38
CA GLU A 47 -8.85 13.59 12.87
C GLU A 47 -8.56 12.58 13.97
N VAL A 48 -7.35 12.02 13.96
CA VAL A 48 -6.89 11.14 15.04
C VAL A 48 -6.41 11.99 16.21
N VAL A 49 -6.71 11.55 17.44
CA VAL A 49 -6.35 12.31 18.65
C VAL A 49 -4.84 12.53 18.77
N GLU A 50 -4.06 11.52 18.39
CA GLU A 50 -2.61 11.56 18.36
C GLU A 50 -2.13 11.01 17.01
N PRO A 51 -1.51 11.84 16.14
CA PRO A 51 -0.94 11.36 14.90
C PRO A 51 0.08 10.26 15.13
N PHE A 52 0.06 9.24 14.28
CA PHE A 52 0.95 8.09 14.42
C PHE A 52 1.52 7.66 13.08
N ILE A 53 2.68 7.00 13.11
CA ILE A 53 3.29 6.41 11.92
C ILE A 53 2.65 5.06 11.66
N ARG A 54 2.07 4.88 10.47
CA ARG A 54 1.71 3.57 9.95
C ARG A 54 2.88 3.06 9.11
N ASP A 55 3.62 2.09 9.66
CA ASP A 55 4.76 1.48 8.98
C ASP A 55 4.40 0.10 8.46
N TYR A 56 4.19 0.00 7.14
CA TYR A 56 3.91 -1.27 6.48
C TYR A 56 5.18 -2.12 6.27
N ASN A 57 6.38 -1.54 6.37
CA ASN A 57 7.63 -2.30 6.27
C ASN A 57 7.97 -3.08 7.55
N SER A 58 7.32 -2.72 8.66
CA SER A 58 7.54 -3.37 9.97
C SER A 58 7.15 -4.85 9.99
N HIS A 59 6.28 -5.28 9.08
CA HIS A 59 5.80 -6.65 8.95
C HIS A 59 6.46 -7.31 7.74
N HIS A 60 7.69 -7.82 7.93
CA HIS A 60 8.50 -8.42 6.86
C HIS A 60 7.86 -9.60 6.11
N GLU A 61 6.80 -10.20 6.66
CA GLU A 61 6.03 -11.27 6.00
C GLU A 61 5.06 -10.73 4.93
N ASP A 62 4.65 -9.45 5.02
CA ASP A 62 3.72 -8.80 4.09
C ASP A 62 4.43 -8.07 2.93
N ASN A 63 5.76 -8.02 2.98
CA ASN A 63 6.61 -7.33 2.01
C ASN A 63 6.42 -7.86 0.57
N PRO A 64 6.57 -7.01 -0.47
CA PRO A 64 6.41 -7.42 -1.87
C PRO A 64 7.19 -8.66 -2.28
N THR A 65 8.42 -8.85 -1.78
CA THR A 65 9.23 -10.05 -2.06
C THR A 65 8.61 -11.34 -1.55
N ARG A 66 7.68 -11.29 -0.58
CA ARG A 66 6.95 -12.44 -0.04
C ARG A 66 5.71 -12.81 -0.85
N TRP A 67 5.23 -11.94 -1.74
CA TRP A 67 4.02 -12.23 -2.52
C TRP A 67 4.14 -13.50 -3.34
N VAL A 68 5.34 -13.80 -3.88
CA VAL A 68 5.60 -15.04 -4.64
C VAL A 68 5.44 -16.33 -3.82
N SER A 69 5.58 -16.26 -2.49
CA SER A 69 5.34 -17.41 -1.60
C SER A 69 3.89 -17.56 -1.18
N HIS A 70 3.08 -16.52 -1.34
CA HIS A 70 1.68 -16.50 -0.90
C HIS A 70 0.68 -16.57 -2.07
N PHE A 71 1.09 -16.14 -3.27
CA PHE A 71 0.21 -15.96 -4.42
C PHE A 71 0.88 -16.43 -5.72
N ASP A 72 0.05 -16.86 -6.68
CA ASP A 72 0.48 -17.00 -8.07
C ASP A 72 0.48 -15.61 -8.73
N VAL A 73 1.67 -15.02 -8.83
CA VAL A 73 1.88 -13.69 -9.40
C VAL A 73 2.21 -13.71 -10.89
N SER A 74 2.19 -14.88 -11.55
CA SER A 74 2.63 -15.04 -12.94
C SER A 74 1.83 -14.22 -13.97
N ARG A 75 0.65 -13.73 -13.58
CA ARG A 75 -0.25 -12.94 -14.42
C ARG A 75 -0.47 -11.51 -13.91
N TRP A 76 0.27 -11.09 -12.89
CA TRP A 76 0.13 -9.74 -12.34
C TRP A 76 0.91 -8.76 -13.21
N GLY A 77 0.32 -7.59 -13.51
CA GLY A 77 1.03 -6.46 -14.09
C GLY A 77 1.57 -5.59 -12.97
N ILE A 78 2.89 -5.59 -12.77
CA ILE A 78 3.55 -4.85 -11.68
C ILE A 78 4.36 -3.73 -12.32
N PHE A 79 4.12 -2.49 -11.91
CA PHE A 79 4.76 -1.31 -12.49
C PHE A 79 5.56 -0.57 -11.42
N LEU A 80 6.81 -0.29 -11.72
CA LEU A 80 7.72 0.49 -10.89
C LEU A 80 7.92 1.87 -11.52
N ALA A 81 7.68 2.91 -10.73
CA ALA A 81 8.01 4.28 -11.08
C ALA A 81 9.34 4.64 -10.41
N THR A 82 10.32 5.05 -11.21
CA THR A 82 11.60 5.57 -10.73
C THR A 82 11.77 7.01 -11.22
N ASP A 83 12.59 7.79 -10.54
CA ASP A 83 13.14 8.97 -11.19
C ASP A 83 14.13 8.53 -12.29
N ASP A 84 14.54 9.47 -13.13
CA ASP A 84 15.50 9.18 -14.20
C ASP A 84 16.97 9.09 -13.69
N GLU A 85 17.21 9.31 -12.39
CA GLU A 85 18.55 9.34 -11.78
C GLU A 85 18.88 8.11 -10.91
N GLY A 86 17.92 7.23 -10.59
CA GLY A 86 18.14 5.95 -9.90
C GLY A 86 16.89 5.18 -9.51
#